data_AF-A0A2V9V9P0-F1
#
_entry.id   AF-A0A2V9V9P0-F1
#
_cell.length_a   1.000
_cell.length_b   1.000
_cell.length_c   1.000
_cell.angle_alpha   90.00
_cell.angle_beta   90.00
_cell.angle_gamma   90.00
#
_symmetry.space_group_name_H-M   'P 1'
#
loop_
_entity.id
_entity.type
_entity.pdbx_description
1 polymer ?
#
loop_
_entity_poly.entity_id
_entity_poly.type
_entity_poly.pdbx_seq_one_letter_code
_entity_poly.pdbx_strand_id
1 'polypeptide(L)' 'MSIAEKFATMEYGPALEESKEALSWLDRHARRFGHFINGAWEQPSVAQYFDTNDPSSGEKLASVAQGSP' A
#
# COMPACT_ATOMS: atom_id res chain seq x y z
N MET A 1 -8.67 -17.90 23.08
CA MET A 1 -8.23 -17.15 24.26
C MET A 1 -9.44 -16.57 24.97
N SER A 2 -9.52 -16.81 26.27
CA SER A 2 -10.48 -16.22 27.21
C SER A 2 -10.10 -14.78 27.56
N ILE A 3 -11.07 -14.02 28.09
CA ILE A 3 -10.85 -12.63 28.56
C ILE A 3 -9.86 -12.61 29.73
N ALA A 4 -9.91 -13.60 30.62
CA ALA A 4 -8.98 -13.73 31.74
C ALA A 4 -7.52 -13.86 31.28
N GLU A 5 -7.27 -14.64 30.22
CA GLU A 5 -5.93 -14.77 29.63
C GLU A 5 -5.41 -13.45 29.06
N LYS A 6 -6.26 -12.65 28.39
CA LYS A 6 -5.87 -11.32 27.87
C LYS A 6 -5.51 -10.32 28.96
N PHE A 7 -6.23 -10.34 30.09
CA PHE A 7 -5.89 -9.52 31.25
C PHE A 7 -4.58 -9.94 31.91
N ALA A 8 -4.25 -11.23 31.88
CA ALA A 8 -3.00 -11.76 32.43
C ALA A 8 -1.78 -11.47 31.53
N THR A 9 -1.94 -11.58 30.20
CA THR A 9 -0.85 -11.32 29.25
C THR A 9 -0.63 -9.84 28.98
N MET A 10 -1.58 -8.98 29.37
CA MET A 10 -1.62 -7.56 28.98
C MET A 10 -1.43 -7.38 27.46
N GLU A 11 -1.98 -8.31 26.67
CA GLU A 11 -1.89 -8.26 25.22
C GLU A 11 -2.50 -6.95 24.73
N TYR A 12 -1.69 -6.17 24.00
CA TYR A 12 -2.18 -4.98 23.34
C TYR A 12 -3.27 -5.38 22.35
N GLY A 13 -4.36 -4.60 22.33
CA GLY A 13 -5.36 -4.73 21.27
C GLY A 13 -4.73 -4.48 19.90
N PRO A 14 -5.36 -4.95 18.80
CA PRO A 14 -4.85 -4.73 17.46
C PRO A 14 -4.64 -3.23 17.24
N ALA A 15 -3.43 -2.85 16.80
CA ALA A 15 -3.08 -1.46 16.55
C ALA A 15 -3.94 -0.95 15.40
N LEU A 16 -4.80 0.04 15.67
CA LEU A 16 -5.69 0.62 14.65
C LEU A 16 -4.92 1.36 13.54
N GLU A 17 -3.65 1.67 13.80
CA GLU A 17 -2.69 2.29 12.88
C GLU A 17 -1.86 1.28 12.07
N GLU A 18 -2.13 -0.02 12.19
CA GLU A 18 -1.41 -1.07 11.47
C GLU A 18 -1.52 -0.89 9.94
N SER A 19 -0.41 -1.09 9.23
CA SER A 19 -0.28 -0.90 7.78
C SER A 19 -1.14 -1.85 6.93
N LYS A 20 -1.75 -2.86 7.53
CA LYS A 20 -2.44 -3.97 6.86
C LYS A 20 -3.50 -3.52 5.86
N GLU A 21 -4.34 -2.56 6.23
CA GLU A 21 -5.40 -2.06 5.34
C GLU A 21 -4.84 -1.28 4.15
N ALA A 22 -3.76 -0.52 4.36
CA ALA A 22 -3.06 0.19 3.29
C ALA A 22 -2.41 -0.78 2.31
N LEU A 23 -1.71 -1.81 2.82
CA LEU A 23 -1.13 -2.87 1.98
C LEU A 23 -2.20 -3.62 1.19
N SER A 24 -3.31 -3.96 1.84
CA SER A 24 -4.46 -4.62 1.19
C SER A 24 -5.08 -3.73 0.10
N TRP A 25 -5.12 -2.41 0.30
CA TRP A 25 -5.57 -1.47 -0.72
C TRP A 25 -4.62 -1.46 -1.93
N LEU A 26 -3.30 -1.46 -1.73
CA LEU A 26 -2.33 -1.56 -2.82
C LEU A 26 -2.51 -2.85 -3.63
N ASP A 27 -2.74 -3.98 -2.94
CA ASP A 27 -2.99 -5.28 -3.58
C ASP A 27 -4.27 -5.27 -4.44
N ARG A 28 -5.35 -4.67 -3.94
CA ARG A 28 -6.60 -4.50 -4.70
C ARG A 28 -6.43 -3.69 -5.99
N HIS A 29 -5.38 -2.88 -6.08
CA HIS A 29 -5.03 -2.08 -7.26
C HIS A 29 -3.86 -2.67 -8.05
N ALA A 30 -3.56 -3.96 -7.84
CA ALA A 30 -2.46 -4.69 -8.49
C ALA A 30 -1.08 -4.02 -8.32
N ARG A 31 -0.92 -3.17 -7.29
CA ARG A 31 0.31 -2.41 -7.00
C ARG A 31 0.88 -1.67 -8.23
N ARG A 32 0.02 -1.23 -9.15
CA ARG A 32 0.42 -0.53 -10.37
C ARG A 32 -0.55 0.59 -10.69
N PHE A 33 -0.02 1.81 -10.80
CA PHE A 33 -0.85 3.00 -10.94
C PHE A 33 -0.48 3.79 -12.20
N GLY A 34 -1.51 4.14 -12.97
CA GLY A 34 -1.44 5.11 -14.06
C GLY A 34 -1.49 6.55 -13.57
N HIS A 35 -1.49 7.50 -14.48
CA HIS A 35 -1.84 8.89 -14.16
C HIS A 35 -3.36 9.03 -14.02
N PHE A 36 -3.85 9.92 -13.16
CA PHE A 36 -5.27 10.25 -13.10
C PHE A 36 -5.51 11.60 -13.76
N ILE A 37 -6.01 11.59 -15.00
CA ILE A 37 -6.14 12.78 -15.86
C ILE A 37 -7.58 12.84 -16.34
N ASN A 38 -8.21 14.01 -16.23
CA ASN A 38 -9.59 14.22 -16.70
C ASN A 38 -10.63 13.23 -16.12
N GLY A 39 -10.47 12.85 -14.85
CA GLY A 39 -11.40 11.95 -14.17
C GLY A 39 -11.23 10.45 -14.50
N ALA A 40 -10.20 10.09 -15.26
CA ALA A 40 -9.90 8.71 -15.63
C ALA A 40 -8.45 8.33 -15.30
N TRP A 41 -8.23 7.03 -15.07
CA TRP A 41 -6.89 6.46 -14.96
C TRP A 41 -6.33 6.16 -16.35
N GLU A 42 -5.21 6.79 -16.68
CA GLU A 42 -4.54 6.70 -17.96
C GLU A 42 -3.19 5.99 -17.83
N GLN A 43 -2.85 5.18 -18.82
CA GLN A 43 -1.50 4.59 -18.91
C GLN A 43 -0.49 5.63 -19.40
N PRO A 44 0.78 5.56 -18.96
CA PRO A 44 1.81 6.45 -19.46
C PRO A 44 2.02 6.24 -20.96
N SER A 45 2.15 7.34 -21.70
CA SER A 45 2.36 7.36 -23.16
C SER A 45 3.56 6.52 -23.61
N VAL A 46 4.62 6.49 -22.80
CA VAL A 46 5.87 5.76 -23.05
C VAL A 46 5.93 4.39 -22.36
N ALA A 47 4.82 3.92 -21.77
CA ALA A 47 4.71 2.67 -21.01
C ALA A 47 5.77 2.51 -19.88
N GLN A 48 6.40 3.60 -19.45
CA GLN A 48 7.44 3.60 -18.44
C GLN A 48 6.84 3.75 -17.05
N TYR A 49 7.36 2.97 -16.11
CA TYR A 49 6.99 3.00 -14.70
C TYR A 49 8.26 2.97 -13.86
N PHE A 50 8.18 3.48 -12.64
CA PHE A 50 9.23 3.34 -11.65
C PHE A 50 8.68 2.77 -10.35
N ASP A 51 9.55 2.11 -9.60
CA ASP A 51 9.19 1.46 -8.35
C ASP A 51 9.27 2.45 -7.19
N THR A 52 8.28 2.36 -6.32
CA THR A 52 8.21 3.07 -5.04
C THR A 52 8.38 2.05 -3.94
N ASN A 53 9.23 2.37 -2.96
CA ASN A 53 9.63 1.44 -1.90
C ASN A 53 9.26 2.01 -0.54
N ASP A 54 9.00 1.12 0.40
CA ASP A 54 8.84 1.45 1.82
C ASP A 54 10.20 1.93 2.36
N PRO A 55 10.32 3.15 2.89
CA PRO A 55 11.59 3.68 3.38
C PRO A 55 12.11 2.96 4.65
N SER A 56 11.25 2.25 5.38
CA SER A 56 11.62 1.54 6.62
C SER A 56 12.23 0.16 6.35
N SER A 57 11.78 -0.52 5.29
CA SER A 57 12.20 -1.90 4.95
C SER A 57 12.95 -2.00 3.62
N GLY A 58 12.79 -1.01 2.73
CA GLY A 58 13.27 -1.06 1.35
C GLY A 58 12.40 -1.92 0.42
N GLU A 59 11.34 -2.54 0.93
CA GLU A 59 10.46 -3.40 0.13
C GLU A 59 9.62 -2.59 -0.86
N LYS A 60 9.34 -3.19 -2.02
CA LYS A 60 8.54 -2.53 -3.06
C LYS A 60 7.07 -2.43 -2.64
N LEU A 61 6.54 -1.20 -2.69
CA LEU A 61 5.12 -0.90 -2.47
C LEU A 61 4.32 -0.98 -3.77
N ALA A 62 4.73 -0.25 -4.80
CA ALA A 62 4.03 -0.19 -6.09
C ALA A 62 4.91 0.34 -7.22
N SER A 63 4.49 0.08 -8.47
CA SER A 63 5.03 0.76 -9.65
C SER A 63 4.08 1.87 -10.09
N VAL A 64 4.61 3.08 -10.30
CA VAL A 64 3.82 4.24 -10.73
C VAL A 64 4.28 4.74 -12.09
N ALA A 65 3.34 5.24 -12.88
CA ALA A 65 3.59 5.74 -14.23
C ALA A 65 4.59 6.90 -14.23
N GLN A 66 5.57 6.83 -15.12
CA GLN A 66 6.51 7.93 -15.38
C GLN A 66 5.90 8.88 -16.41
N GLY A 67 5.72 10.15 -16.03
CA GLY A 67 5.26 11.18 -16.94
C GLY A 67 6.27 11.43 -18.06
N SER A 68 5.79 11.55 -19.29
CA SER A 68 6.58 12.06 -20.41
C SER A 68 6.47 13.58 -20.51
N PRO A 69 7.45 14.25 -21.14
CA PRO A 69 7.28 15.64 -21.59
C PRO A 69 6.06 15.83 -22.49
#